data_AF-A0A524JZZ1-F1
#
_entry.id   AF-A0A524JZZ1-F1
#
_cell.length_a   1.000
_cell.length_b   1.000
_cell.length_c   1.000
_cell.angle_alpha   90.00
_cell.angle_beta   90.00
_cell.angle_gamma   90.00
#
_symmetry.space_group_name_H-M   'P 1'
#
loop_
_entity.id
_entity.type
_entity.pdbx_description
1 polymer ?
#
loop_
_entity_poly.entity_id
_entity_poly.type
_entity_poly.pdbx_seq_one_letter_code
_entity_poly.pdbx_strand_id
1 'polypeptide(L)'
;DIDTLKAVLVNRMHVLREYSARVTLPVFRREASTDASTRRYSPRLLIRRPQLLDDNARARLAYLLDNNHALRTVHEYRLQLAAVWEQANVSNEALVRQLREWCARAEASGIEALQEFSARLRGYLPTPAYAL
;
A
#
# COMPACT_ATOMS: atom_id res chain seq x y z
N ASP A 1 1.77 18.08 15.05
CA ASP A 1 0.89 18.84 14.15
C ASP A 1 -0.15 17.89 13.55
N ILE A 2 -1.31 17.79 14.19
CA ILE A 2 -2.37 16.82 13.83
C ILE A 2 -3.13 17.29 12.59
N ASP A 3 -3.23 18.60 12.35
CA ASP A 3 -3.92 19.16 11.19
C ASP A 3 -3.10 18.98 9.90
N THR A 4 -1.77 19.09 9.97
CA THR A 4 -0.88 18.71 8.87
C THR A 4 -1.01 17.21 8.52
N LEU A 5 -1.22 16.36 9.53
CA LEU A 5 -1.43 14.91 9.35
C LEU A 5 -2.80 14.56 8.74
N LYS A 6 -3.86 15.29 9.10
CA LYS A 6 -5.18 15.17 8.46
C LYS A 6 -5.14 15.64 7.00
N ALA A 7 -4.38 16.69 6.69
CA ALA A 7 -4.14 17.13 5.30
C ALA A 7 -3.38 16.07 4.48
N VAL A 8 -2.47 15.31 5.13
CA VAL A 8 -1.76 14.19 4.50
C VAL A 8 -2.69 13.03 4.12
N LEU A 9 -3.72 12.74 4.91
CA LEU A 9 -4.75 11.74 4.54
C LEU A 9 -5.52 12.10 3.28
N VAL A 10 -5.74 13.39 3.04
CA VAL A 10 -6.36 13.90 1.82
C VAL A 10 -5.37 13.84 0.65
N ASN A 11 -4.07 13.90 0.92
CA ASN A 11 -3.03 13.79 -0.10
C ASN A 11 -2.71 12.32 -0.44
N ARG A 12 -3.56 11.69 -1.26
CA ARG A 12 -3.38 10.34 -1.86
C ARG A 12 -1.93 10.07 -2.29
N MET A 13 -1.29 11.05 -2.94
CA MET A 13 0.07 10.89 -3.46
C MET A 13 1.11 10.79 -2.35
N HIS A 14 0.91 11.51 -1.25
CA HIS A 14 1.76 11.40 -0.08
C HIS A 14 1.65 10.00 0.54
N VAL A 15 0.43 9.52 0.78
CA VAL A 15 0.20 8.20 1.41
C VAL A 15 0.78 7.06 0.55
N LEU A 16 0.57 7.09 -0.77
CA LEU A 16 1.14 6.09 -1.68
C LEU A 16 2.66 6.16 -1.78
N ARG A 17 3.26 7.35 -1.63
CA ARG A 17 4.72 7.51 -1.56
C ARG A 17 5.24 6.94 -0.26
N GLU A 18 4.60 7.24 0.87
CA GLU A 18 4.98 6.72 2.18
C GLU A 18 4.84 5.18 2.22
N TYR A 19 3.77 4.62 1.66
CA TYR A 19 3.61 3.16 1.49
C TYR A 19 4.79 2.55 0.73
N SER A 20 5.23 3.19 -0.34
CA SER A 20 6.37 2.69 -1.14
C SER A 20 7.65 2.68 -0.29
N ALA A 21 7.86 3.72 0.50
CA ALA A 21 9.05 3.90 1.32
C ALA A 21 9.07 2.98 2.56
N ARG A 22 7.93 2.78 3.22
CA ARG A 22 7.81 2.04 4.48
C ARG A 22 7.42 0.58 4.31
N VAL A 23 6.78 0.19 3.21
CA VAL A 23 6.29 -1.17 2.99
C VAL A 23 6.99 -1.81 1.79
N THR A 24 6.82 -1.25 0.59
CA THR A 24 7.29 -1.91 -0.64
C THR A 24 8.81 -2.05 -0.68
N LEU A 25 9.55 -0.99 -0.36
CA LEU A 25 11.02 -1.02 -0.41
C LEU A 25 11.64 -1.93 0.67
N PRO A 26 11.23 -1.88 1.95
CA PRO A 26 11.77 -2.78 2.97
C PRO A 26 11.48 -4.25 2.68
N VAL A 27 10.25 -4.59 2.29
CA VAL A 27 9.90 -5.97 1.94
C VAL A 27 10.68 -6.43 0.71
N PHE A 28 10.79 -5.60 -0.33
CA PHE A 28 11.65 -5.92 -1.48
C PHE A 28 13.10 -6.18 -1.10
N ARG A 29 13.69 -5.34 -0.24
CA ARG A 29 15.09 -5.53 0.19
C ARG A 29 15.28 -6.82 0.99
N ARG A 30 14.32 -7.16 1.85
CA ARG A 30 14.32 -8.41 2.62
C ARG A 30 14.24 -9.62 1.69
N GLU A 31 13.29 -9.63 0.76
CA GLU A 31 13.14 -10.73 -0.19
C GLU A 31 14.35 -10.85 -1.13
N ALA A 32 14.89 -9.71 -1.58
CA ALA A 32 16.10 -9.68 -2.40
C ALA A 32 17.35 -10.13 -1.63
N SER A 33 17.43 -9.96 -0.31
CA SER A 33 18.60 -10.46 0.43
C SER A 33 18.58 -11.98 0.54
N THR A 34 17.40 -12.58 0.70
CA THR A 34 17.22 -14.04 0.82
C THR A 34 17.22 -14.76 -0.53
N ASP A 35 16.66 -14.16 -1.59
CA ASP A 35 16.54 -14.78 -2.91
C ASP A 35 17.25 -13.95 -3.99
N ALA A 36 18.30 -14.55 -4.58
CA ALA A 36 19.06 -13.94 -5.67
C ALA A 36 18.21 -13.73 -6.93
N SER A 37 17.16 -14.54 -7.16
CA SER A 37 16.25 -14.39 -8.28
C SER A 37 15.44 -13.10 -8.19
N THR A 38 15.16 -12.62 -6.97
CA THR A 38 14.49 -11.35 -6.69
C THR A 38 15.40 -10.13 -6.93
N ARG A 39 16.72 -10.25 -6.69
CA ARG A 39 17.71 -9.14 -6.84
C ARG A 39 17.79 -8.56 -8.25
N ARG A 40 17.46 -9.36 -9.28
CA ARG A 40 17.51 -8.93 -10.68
C ARG A 40 16.39 -7.96 -11.08
N TYR A 41 15.40 -7.76 -10.21
CA TYR A 41 14.28 -6.87 -10.44
C TYR A 41 14.50 -5.49 -9.83
N SER A 42 13.84 -4.48 -10.41
CA SER A 42 13.79 -3.16 -9.81
C SER A 42 12.55 -3.05 -8.91
N PRO A 43 12.66 -2.50 -7.69
CA PRO A 43 11.48 -2.25 -6.86
C PRO A 43 10.50 -1.26 -7.51
N ARG A 44 10.95 -0.47 -8.51
CA ARG A 44 10.07 0.40 -9.30
C ARG A 44 8.96 -0.37 -10.01
N LEU A 45 9.18 -1.65 -10.29
CA LEU A 45 8.20 -2.54 -10.91
C LEU A 45 6.96 -2.74 -10.03
N LEU A 46 7.13 -2.71 -8.70
CA LEU A 46 6.06 -2.83 -7.71
C LEU A 46 5.37 -1.49 -7.41
N ILE A 47 6.06 -0.37 -7.64
CA ILE A 47 5.62 0.97 -7.27
C ILE A 47 4.83 1.65 -8.40
N ARG A 48 5.25 1.43 -9.66
CA ARG A 48 4.62 2.01 -10.85
C ARG A 48 3.18 1.52 -10.98
N ARG A 49 2.31 2.39 -11.50
CA ARG A 49 0.93 2.01 -11.82
C ARG A 49 0.95 0.95 -12.94
N PRO A 50 0.14 -0.11 -12.85
CA PRO A 50 0.09 -1.16 -13.87
C PRO A 50 -0.18 -0.65 -15.29
N GLN A 51 -0.97 0.43 -15.44
CA GLN A 51 -1.27 1.03 -16.73
C GLN A 51 -0.06 1.68 -17.42
N LEU A 52 1.01 1.98 -16.66
CA LEU A 52 2.24 2.62 -17.16
C LEU A 52 3.37 1.61 -17.44
N LEU A 53 3.09 0.32 -17.29
CA LEU A 53 4.03 -0.74 -17.64
C LEU A 53 3.84 -1.11 -19.11
N ASP A 54 4.92 -1.46 -19.80
CA ASP A 54 4.84 -2.16 -21.08
C ASP A 54 4.56 -3.66 -20.86
N ASP A 55 4.36 -4.42 -21.94
CA ASP A 55 4.06 -5.85 -21.83
C ASP A 55 5.21 -6.65 -21.22
N ASN A 56 6.46 -6.28 -21.50
CA ASN A 56 7.62 -6.93 -20.92
C ASN A 56 7.67 -6.72 -19.39
N ALA A 57 7.47 -5.49 -18.94
CA ALA A 57 7.43 -5.15 -17.53
C ALA A 57 6.24 -5.81 -16.82
N ARG A 58 5.06 -5.88 -17.47
CA ARG A 58 3.91 -6.64 -16.94
C ARG A 58 4.26 -8.11 -16.74
N ALA A 59 4.86 -8.77 -17.73
CA ALA A 59 5.25 -10.18 -17.62
C ALA A 59 6.29 -10.40 -16.52
N ARG A 60 7.29 -9.50 -16.42
CA ARG A 60 8.30 -9.54 -15.35
C ARG A 60 7.70 -9.34 -13.97
N LEU A 61 6.72 -8.43 -13.84
CA LEU A 61 6.01 -8.20 -12.59
C LEU A 61 5.22 -9.44 -12.22
N ALA A 62 4.42 -9.99 -13.14
CA ALA A 62 3.64 -11.19 -12.93
C ALA A 62 4.52 -12.36 -12.44
N TYR A 63 5.65 -12.61 -13.11
CA TYR A 63 6.60 -13.64 -12.68
C TYR A 63 7.15 -13.37 -11.27
N LEU A 64 7.54 -12.14 -10.94
CA LEU A 64 8.05 -11.79 -9.62
C LEU A 64 7.00 -12.04 -8.53
N LEU A 65 5.76 -11.59 -8.75
CA LEU A 65 4.67 -11.81 -7.81
C LEU A 65 4.26 -13.28 -7.74
N ASP A 66 4.46 -14.04 -8.82
CA ASP A 66 4.13 -15.46 -8.82
C ASP A 66 5.04 -16.25 -7.87
N ASN A 67 6.33 -15.91 -7.89
CA ASN A 67 7.39 -16.59 -7.15
C ASN A 67 7.67 -16.00 -5.76
N ASN A 68 7.03 -14.89 -5.39
CA ASN A 68 7.26 -14.25 -4.09
C ASN A 68 5.94 -13.80 -3.43
N HIS A 69 5.50 -14.58 -2.44
CA HIS A 69 4.24 -14.33 -1.74
C HIS A 69 4.22 -13.00 -0.98
N ALA A 70 5.30 -12.64 -0.30
CA ALA A 70 5.36 -11.38 0.46
C ALA A 70 5.25 -10.16 -0.48
N LEU A 71 5.95 -10.19 -1.62
CA LEU A 71 5.87 -9.15 -2.64
C LEU A 71 4.50 -9.08 -3.31
N ARG A 72 3.87 -10.23 -3.58
CA ARG A 72 2.48 -10.32 -4.05
C ARG A 72 1.54 -9.60 -3.09
N THR A 73 1.58 -9.98 -1.81
CA THR A 73 0.71 -9.41 -0.78
C THR A 73 0.89 -7.89 -0.69
N VAL A 74 2.11 -7.38 -0.53
CA VAL A 74 2.30 -5.92 -0.42
C VAL A 74 1.98 -5.17 -1.71
N HIS A 75 2.07 -5.79 -2.88
CA HIS A 75 1.63 -5.19 -4.14
C HIS A 75 0.11 -5.11 -4.22
N GLU A 76 -0.60 -6.18 -3.87
CA GLU A 76 -2.07 -6.21 -3.84
C GLU A 76 -2.64 -5.19 -2.86
N TYR A 77 -2.09 -5.11 -1.64
CA TYR A 77 -2.51 -4.11 -0.65
C TYR A 77 -2.30 -2.68 -1.14
N ARG A 78 -1.22 -2.42 -1.90
CA ARG A 78 -0.97 -1.13 -2.53
C ARG A 78 -2.04 -0.78 -3.57
N LEU A 79 -2.42 -1.75 -4.41
CA LEU A 79 -3.45 -1.56 -5.43
C LEU A 79 -4.82 -1.31 -4.80
N GLN A 80 -5.17 -2.10 -3.77
CA GLN A 80 -6.40 -1.90 -3.00
C GLN A 80 -6.43 -0.51 -2.36
N LEU A 81 -5.33 -0.09 -1.72
CA LEU A 81 -5.20 1.22 -1.12
C LEU A 81 -5.39 2.32 -2.17
N ALA A 82 -4.77 2.18 -3.34
CA ALA A 82 -4.94 3.11 -4.46
C ALA A 82 -6.39 3.19 -4.97
N ALA A 83 -7.12 2.06 -4.98
CA ALA A 83 -8.51 1.95 -5.41
C ALA A 83 -9.50 2.58 -4.42
N VAL A 84 -9.24 2.50 -3.11
CA VAL A 84 -10.04 3.16 -2.07
C VAL A 84 -10.19 4.66 -2.35
N TRP A 85 -9.12 5.33 -2.81
CA TRP A 85 -9.21 6.75 -3.19
C TRP A 85 -9.87 7.00 -4.55
N GLU A 86 -9.92 6.03 -5.45
CA GLU A 86 -10.63 6.19 -6.73
C GLU A 86 -12.15 6.08 -6.52
N GLN A 87 -12.57 5.27 -5.54
CA GLN A 87 -13.97 5.13 -5.12
C GLN A 87 -14.44 6.26 -4.19
N ALA A 88 -13.51 7.03 -3.62
CA ALA A 88 -13.79 8.10 -2.66
C ALA A 88 -14.46 9.35 -3.26
N ASN A 89 -14.63 9.44 -4.58
CA ASN A 89 -15.36 10.53 -5.24
C ASN A 89 -16.84 10.64 -4.81
N VAL A 90 -17.35 9.71 -4.00
CA VAL A 90 -18.75 9.63 -3.58
C VAL A 90 -18.99 10.22 -2.18
N SER A 91 -18.07 10.06 -1.22
CA SER A 91 -18.20 10.62 0.14
C SER A 91 -16.93 10.43 0.99
N ASN A 92 -16.59 11.44 1.80
CA ASN A 92 -15.49 11.38 2.78
C ASN A 92 -15.72 10.31 3.86
N GLU A 93 -16.96 10.08 4.29
CA GLU A 93 -17.28 9.04 5.27
C GLU A 93 -17.05 7.64 4.69
N ALA A 94 -17.42 7.44 3.42
CA ALA A 94 -17.19 6.18 2.72
C ALA A 94 -15.68 5.92 2.54
N LEU A 95 -14.88 6.96 2.26
CA LEU A 95 -13.42 6.85 2.20
C LEU A 95 -12.84 6.43 3.56
N VAL A 96 -13.24 7.10 4.65
CA VAL A 96 -12.74 6.79 6.00
C VAL A 96 -13.08 5.36 6.40
N ARG A 97 -14.32 4.91 6.13
CA ARG A 97 -14.74 3.53 6.40
C ARG A 97 -13.90 2.52 5.62
N GLN A 98 -13.73 2.70 4.32
CA GLN A 98 -12.92 1.81 3.49
C GLN A 98 -11.44 1.79 3.90
N LEU A 99 -10.88 2.95 4.27
CA LEU A 99 -9.51 3.02 4.78
C LEU A 99 -9.37 2.29 6.12
N ARG A 100 -10.38 2.33 7.00
CA ARG A 100 -10.39 1.56 8.26
C ARG A 100 -10.43 0.06 7.99
N GLU A 101 -11.30 -0.40 7.10
CA GLU A 101 -11.40 -1.80 6.69
C GLU A 101 -10.10 -2.29 6.03
N TRP A 102 -9.49 -1.44 5.21
CA TRP A 102 -8.18 -1.72 4.62
C TRP A 102 -7.10 -1.86 5.70
N CYS A 103 -7.07 -0.95 6.68
CA CYS A 103 -6.11 -1.01 7.79
C CYS A 103 -6.29 -2.30 8.60
N ALA A 104 -7.52 -2.69 8.95
CA ALA A 104 -7.78 -3.90 9.72
C ALA A 104 -7.27 -5.17 9.00
N ARG A 105 -7.48 -5.27 7.68
CA ARG A 105 -6.96 -6.39 6.87
C ARG A 105 -5.42 -6.36 6.79
N ALA A 106 -4.83 -5.18 6.59
CA ALA A 106 -3.38 -5.00 6.52
C ALA A 106 -2.69 -5.34 7.87
N GLU A 107 -3.30 -5.01 9.01
CA GLU A 107 -2.84 -5.38 10.35
C GLU A 107 -2.86 -6.92 10.56
N ALA A 108 -3.79 -7.62 9.92
CA ALA A 108 -3.88 -9.08 9.96
C ALA A 108 -3.00 -9.80 8.91
N SER A 109 -2.23 -9.08 8.09
CA SER A 109 -1.50 -9.66 6.95
C SER A 109 -0.29 -10.54 7.33
N GLY A 110 0.21 -10.43 8.56
CA GLY A 110 1.45 -11.09 9.00
C GLY A 110 2.74 -10.46 8.44
N ILE A 111 2.65 -9.39 7.65
CA ILE A 111 3.82 -8.66 7.13
C ILE A 111 4.07 -7.43 8.00
N GLU A 112 5.08 -7.49 8.87
CA GLU A 112 5.43 -6.44 9.85
C GLU A 112 5.40 -5.02 9.27
N ALA A 113 6.10 -4.78 8.16
CA ALA A 113 6.14 -3.46 7.53
C ALA A 113 4.75 -2.95 7.09
N LEU A 114 3.88 -3.86 6.64
CA LEU A 114 2.51 -3.53 6.27
C LEU A 114 1.65 -3.26 7.51
N GLN A 115 1.80 -4.06 8.57
CA GLN A 115 1.11 -3.89 9.86
C GLN A 115 1.43 -2.54 10.52
N GLU A 116 2.71 -2.17 10.58
CA GLU A 116 3.17 -0.89 11.12
C GLU A 116 2.60 0.29 10.33
N PHE A 117 2.65 0.20 8.99
CA PHE A 117 2.10 1.22 8.12
C PHE A 117 0.60 1.39 8.32
N SER A 118 -0.17 0.29 8.38
CA SER A 118 -1.62 0.35 8.59
C SER A 118 -2.00 0.90 9.95
N ALA A 119 -1.28 0.54 11.02
CA ALA A 119 -1.53 1.08 12.35
C ALA A 119 -1.31 2.61 12.39
N ARG A 120 -0.24 3.08 11.74
CA ARG A 120 0.05 4.51 11.59
C ARG A 120 -1.02 5.22 10.76
N LEU A 121 -1.42 4.65 9.63
CA LEU A 121 -2.47 5.19 8.77
C LEU A 121 -3.80 5.30 9.54
N ARG A 122 -4.18 4.25 10.28
CA ARG A 122 -5.38 4.21 11.12
C ARG A 122 -5.39 5.31 12.18
N GLY A 123 -4.24 5.60 12.78
CA GLY A 123 -4.08 6.69 13.76
C GLY A 123 -4.34 8.08 13.21
N TYR A 124 -4.24 8.27 11.89
CA TYR A 124 -4.58 9.54 11.26
C TYR A 124 -6.07 9.67 10.93
N LEU A 125 -6.77 8.54 10.74
CA LEU A 125 -8.15 8.56 10.27
C LEU A 125 -9.05 9.20 11.33
N PRO A 126 -9.89 10.18 10.95
CA PRO A 126 -10.82 10.79 11.90
C PRO A 126 -11.70 9.71 12.49
N THR A 127 -11.85 9.70 13.82
CA THR A 127 -12.83 8.86 14.50
C THR A 127 -14.18 9.18 13.88
N PRO A 128 -14.96 8.16 13.43
CA PRO A 128 -16.31 8.43 12.94
C PRO A 128 -17.04 9.22 14.01
N ALA A 129 -17.53 10.39 13.64
CA ALA A 129 -18.42 11.18 14.50
C ALA A 129 -19.80 10.52 14.45
N TYR A 130 -19.96 9.44 15.20
CA TYR A 130 -21.24 8.80 15.49
C TYR A 130 -21.12 8.22 16.91
N ALA A 131 -22.04 8.39 17.84
CA ALA A 131 -23.19 9.26 18.03
C ALA A 131 -23.48 9.17 19.56
N LEU A 132 -24.13 10.19 20.13
CA LEU A 132 -24.73 10.07 21.47
C LEU A 132 -25.73 8.91 21.53
#